data_AF-A0A180GYD7-F1
#
_entry.id   AF-A0A180GYD7-F1
#
_cell.length_a   1.000
_cell.length_b   1.000
_cell.length_c   1.000
_cell.angle_alpha   90.00
_cell.angle_beta   90.00
_cell.angle_gamma   90.00
#
_symmetry.space_group_name_H-M   'P 1'
#
loop_
_entity.id
_entity.type
_entity.pdbx_description
1 polymer ?
#
loop_
_entity_poly.entity_id
_entity_poly.type
_entity_poly.pdbx_seq_one_letter_code
_entity_poly.pdbx_strand_id
1 'polypeptide(L)'
;MTETRLSKQMIKCAIGIPLESIVVVKGNLQAPVEDVKTCSQSKLEIKLEQLFLLAEAPAKLPFLLKDASRPVDLLPKEGEQFVTVGTDNRLDNRTPVNQAIFRVQSRECNLFRRFLDNEGFIEIHTPKIQGAATESGASVFKLGYFEQTAFLAQSPQMAIAADFERVYKIGRVFQAENSNTYRHMTEFIGLNLEMAINKHYHEAVDLLDRLFLSIFGGLRASSAPEIQTIKSQHPLDDFTFLEQTLRLSHKEAVQFLIDNGIDIQLGQDMGTKQEHILGKLIKEKARPCSSC
;
A
#
# COMPACT_ATOMS: atom_id res chain seq x y z
N MET A 1 31.97 -31.23 -30.31
CA MET A 1 32.56 -30.14 -29.51
C MET A 1 31.91 -28.84 -29.97
N THR A 2 30.90 -28.36 -29.25
CA THR A 2 30.29 -27.05 -29.54
C THR A 2 31.22 -25.96 -29.03
N GLU A 3 31.94 -25.30 -29.94
CA GLU A 3 32.81 -24.16 -29.62
C GLU A 3 32.04 -23.07 -28.87
N THR A 4 32.48 -22.79 -27.65
CA THR A 4 31.98 -21.67 -26.86
C THR A 4 32.49 -20.37 -27.50
N ARG A 5 31.60 -19.64 -28.19
CA ARG A 5 31.88 -18.34 -28.85
C ARG A 5 32.30 -17.18 -27.91
N LEU A 6 32.34 -17.39 -26.60
CA LEU A 6 32.61 -16.34 -25.60
C LEU A 6 34.08 -16.33 -25.17
N SER A 7 34.70 -15.15 -25.16
CA SER A 7 36.08 -15.02 -24.70
C SER A 7 36.18 -15.14 -23.17
N LYS A 8 37.30 -15.68 -22.67
CA LYS A 8 37.58 -15.72 -21.21
C LYS A 8 37.58 -14.32 -20.59
N GLN A 9 37.96 -13.30 -21.35
CA GLN A 9 37.94 -11.89 -20.92
C GLN A 9 36.51 -11.39 -20.70
N MET A 10 35.57 -11.76 -21.56
CA MET A 10 34.16 -11.41 -21.40
C MET A 10 33.55 -12.03 -20.14
N ILE A 11 33.87 -13.30 -19.85
CA ILE A 11 33.45 -13.96 -18.61
C ILE A 11 34.02 -13.23 -17.39
N LYS A 12 35.31 -12.88 -17.41
CA LYS A 12 35.96 -12.12 -16.33
C LYS A 12 35.32 -10.75 -16.13
N CYS A 13 34.96 -10.06 -17.22
CA CYS A 13 34.25 -8.78 -17.18
C CYS A 13 32.88 -8.95 -16.51
N ALA A 14 32.08 -9.93 -16.94
CA ALA A 14 30.75 -10.18 -16.38
C ALA A 14 30.77 -10.47 -14.87
N ILE A 15 31.74 -11.25 -14.39
CA ILE A 15 31.91 -11.54 -12.95
C ILE A 15 32.31 -10.29 -12.15
N GLY A 16 33.04 -9.37 -12.78
CA GLY A 16 33.53 -8.14 -12.14
C GLY A 16 32.52 -7.00 -12.09
N ILE A 17 31.33 -7.14 -12.69
CA ILE A 17 30.32 -6.07 -12.69
C ILE A 17 29.78 -5.91 -11.25
N PRO A 18 29.85 -4.69 -10.66
CA PRO A 18 29.27 -4.42 -9.36
C PRO A 18 27.77 -4.71 -9.33
N LEU A 19 27.27 -5.24 -8.21
CA LEU A 19 25.83 -5.42 -7.98
C LEU A 19 25.09 -4.08 -8.14
N GLU A 20 23.83 -4.13 -8.58
CA GLU A 20 23.00 -2.96 -8.91
C GLU A 20 23.40 -2.15 -10.15
N SER A 21 24.42 -2.58 -10.89
CA SER A 21 24.76 -1.98 -12.19
C SER A 21 23.71 -2.30 -13.25
N ILE A 22 23.47 -1.36 -14.17
CA ILE A 22 22.55 -1.55 -15.29
C ILE A 22 23.33 -2.06 -16.49
N VAL A 23 22.89 -3.19 -17.02
CA VAL A 23 23.51 -3.84 -18.18
C VAL A 23 22.50 -4.04 -19.31
N VAL A 24 22.99 -4.05 -20.54
CA VAL A 24 22.27 -4.52 -21.73
C VAL A 24 22.83 -5.87 -22.11
N VAL A 25 21.93 -6.84 -22.20
CA VAL A 25 22.25 -8.22 -22.54
C VAL A 25 21.61 -8.56 -23.88
N LYS A 26 22.41 -9.15 -24.78
CA LYS A 26 21.91 -9.86 -25.96
C LYS A 26 22.23 -11.33 -25.80
N GLY A 27 21.25 -12.19 -26.05
CA GLY A 27 21.42 -13.64 -25.97
C GLY A 27 20.19 -14.38 -26.47
N ASN A 28 20.29 -15.71 -26.55
CA ASN A 28 19.18 -16.57 -26.94
C ASN A 28 18.51 -17.16 -25.69
N LEU A 29 17.18 -17.20 -25.68
CA LEU A 29 16.42 -17.89 -24.63
C LEU A 29 16.52 -19.39 -24.83
N GLN A 30 16.78 -20.12 -23.76
CA GLN A 30 16.76 -21.59 -23.74
C GLN A 30 16.20 -22.12 -22.42
N ALA A 31 15.79 -23.39 -22.41
CA ALA A 31 15.43 -24.07 -21.17
C ALA A 31 16.70 -24.37 -20.35
N PRO A 32 16.70 -24.11 -19.03
CA PRO A 32 17.81 -24.48 -18.18
C PRO A 32 17.85 -26.02 -18.00
N VAL A 33 19.01 -26.52 -17.56
CA VAL A 33 19.18 -27.96 -17.26
C VAL A 33 18.29 -28.39 -16.09
N GLU A 34 18.17 -27.51 -15.09
CA GLU A 34 17.27 -27.63 -13.95
C GLU A 34 16.60 -26.28 -13.69
N ASP A 35 15.36 -26.30 -13.18
CA ASP A 35 14.60 -25.08 -12.90
C ASP A 35 15.34 -24.14 -11.93
N VAL A 36 15.46 -22.87 -12.32
CA VAL A 36 16.17 -21.84 -11.54
C VAL A 36 15.24 -21.29 -10.45
N LYS A 37 15.34 -21.87 -9.24
CA LYS A 37 14.46 -21.55 -8.10
C LYS A 37 14.58 -20.13 -7.56
N THR A 38 15.68 -19.43 -7.84
CA THR A 38 15.95 -18.07 -7.34
C THR A 38 15.36 -16.97 -8.23
N CYS A 39 14.82 -17.30 -9.39
CA CYS A 39 14.29 -16.34 -10.36
C CYS A 39 12.78 -16.51 -10.55
N SER A 40 12.09 -15.42 -10.87
CA SER A 40 10.66 -15.45 -11.20
C SER A 40 10.36 -16.21 -12.49
N GLN A 41 11.29 -16.20 -13.44
CA GLN A 41 11.22 -16.98 -14.68
C GLN A 41 12.10 -18.24 -14.53
N SER A 42 11.61 -19.25 -13.81
CA SER A 42 12.41 -20.43 -13.46
C SER A 42 12.69 -21.39 -14.62
N LYS A 43 11.85 -21.36 -15.67
CA LYS A 43 11.89 -22.30 -16.81
C LYS A 43 12.71 -21.81 -18.00
N LEU A 44 13.29 -20.62 -17.90
CA LEU A 44 14.01 -19.98 -18.99
C LEU A 44 15.32 -19.39 -18.47
N GLU A 45 16.38 -19.54 -19.26
CA GLU A 45 17.66 -18.86 -19.06
C GLU A 45 18.11 -18.16 -20.35
N ILE A 46 18.99 -17.16 -20.20
CA ILE A 46 19.56 -16.42 -21.32
C ILE A 46 20.96 -16.97 -21.60
N LYS A 47 21.15 -17.61 -22.75
CA LYS A 47 22.48 -17.93 -23.29
C LYS A 47 23.12 -16.66 -23.84
N LEU A 48 24.00 -16.08 -23.04
CA LEU A 48 24.66 -14.80 -23.31
C LEU A 48 25.46 -14.79 -24.63
N GLU A 49 25.26 -13.76 -25.45
CA GLU A 49 26.06 -13.48 -26.65
C GLU A 49 26.84 -12.16 -26.53
N GLN A 50 26.19 -11.11 -26.01
CA GLN A 50 26.79 -9.79 -25.79
C GLN A 50 26.32 -9.21 -24.46
N LEU A 51 27.21 -8.45 -23.81
CA LEU A 51 26.96 -7.80 -22.53
C LEU A 51 27.60 -6.41 -22.56
N PHE A 52 26.81 -5.39 -22.30
CA PHE A 52 27.25 -3.99 -22.25
C PHE A 52 26.88 -3.39 -20.91
N LEU A 53 27.84 -2.75 -20.24
CA LEU A 53 27.59 -1.98 -19.03
C LEU A 53 27.08 -0.59 -19.42
N LEU A 54 25.84 -0.26 -19.06
CA LEU A 54 25.26 1.05 -19.32
C LEU A 54 25.54 2.03 -18.19
N ALA A 55 25.37 1.57 -16.95
CA ALA A 55 25.59 2.37 -15.76
C ALA A 55 26.22 1.50 -14.68
N GLU A 56 27.42 1.85 -14.27
CA GLU A 56 28.13 1.18 -13.19
C GLU A 56 27.61 1.67 -11.83
N ALA A 57 27.31 0.73 -10.94
CA ALA A 57 26.96 1.04 -9.56
C ALA A 57 28.22 1.19 -8.69
N PRO A 58 28.15 1.94 -7.57
CA PRO A 58 29.24 2.01 -6.61
C PRO A 58 29.59 0.63 -6.06
N ALA A 59 30.90 0.34 -5.91
CA ALA A 59 31.37 -0.94 -5.40
C ALA A 59 30.88 -1.26 -3.97
N LYS A 60 30.62 -0.23 -3.16
CA LYS A 60 30.07 -0.37 -1.82
C LYS A 60 28.66 0.23 -1.78
N LEU A 61 27.67 -0.63 -1.68
CA LEU A 61 26.28 -0.24 -1.46
C LEU A 61 26.02 -0.02 0.04
N PRO A 62 25.10 0.89 0.41
CA PRO A 62 24.73 1.12 1.81
C PRO A 62 24.08 -0.10 2.47
N PHE A 63 23.43 -0.94 1.66
CA PHE A 63 22.87 -2.24 2.04
C PHE A 63 22.78 -3.13 0.78
N LEU A 64 22.51 -4.43 0.96
CA LEU A 64 22.29 -5.35 -0.14
C LEU A 64 20.79 -5.62 -0.31
N LEU A 65 20.31 -5.72 -1.56
CA LEU A 65 18.90 -6.06 -1.82
C LEU A 65 18.48 -7.40 -1.20
N LYS A 66 19.42 -8.34 -1.06
CA LYS A 66 19.18 -9.62 -0.37
C LYS A 66 18.80 -9.43 1.09
N ASP A 67 19.39 -8.45 1.77
CA ASP A 67 19.10 -8.17 3.17
C ASP A 67 17.75 -7.46 3.31
N ALA A 68 17.46 -6.53 2.39
CA ALA A 68 16.19 -5.81 2.34
C ALA A 68 14.99 -6.68 1.93
N SER A 69 15.20 -7.70 1.09
CA SER A 69 14.13 -8.59 0.59
C SER A 69 13.86 -9.81 1.48
N ARG A 70 14.45 -9.83 2.68
CA ARG A 70 14.37 -10.98 3.60
C ARG A 70 12.96 -11.08 4.23
N PRO A 71 12.37 -12.28 4.31
CA PRO A 71 11.09 -12.47 5.01
C PRO A 71 11.17 -11.98 6.46
N VAL A 72 10.13 -11.29 6.91
CA VAL A 72 10.11 -10.65 8.24
C VAL A 72 10.10 -11.66 9.40
N ASP A 73 9.57 -12.85 9.15
CA ASP A 73 9.49 -13.93 10.15
C ASP A 73 10.75 -14.80 10.22
N LEU A 74 11.72 -14.58 9.31
CA LEU A 74 12.97 -15.32 9.34
C LEU A 74 13.77 -14.88 10.56
N LEU A 75 14.09 -15.83 11.43
CA LEU A 75 14.97 -15.57 12.58
C LEU A 75 16.43 -15.83 12.21
N PRO A 76 17.38 -15.06 12.78
CA PRO A 76 18.80 -15.38 12.65
C PRO A 76 19.11 -16.76 13.23
N LYS A 77 20.02 -17.47 12.57
CA LYS A 77 20.65 -18.65 13.17
C LYS A 77 21.54 -18.22 14.34
N GLU A 78 21.80 -19.13 15.28
CA GLU A 78 22.69 -18.83 16.42
C GLU A 78 24.02 -18.22 15.95
N GLY A 79 24.32 -17.01 16.43
CA GLY A 79 25.54 -16.27 16.10
C GLY A 79 25.45 -15.33 14.88
N GLU A 80 24.34 -15.31 14.14
CA GLU A 80 24.13 -14.35 13.04
C GLU A 80 23.35 -13.12 13.51
N GLN A 81 23.78 -11.92 13.10
CA GLN A 81 23.01 -10.69 13.28
C GLN A 81 22.49 -10.20 11.95
N PHE A 82 21.19 -9.89 11.90
CA PHE A 82 20.56 -9.39 10.70
C PHE A 82 20.82 -7.89 10.55
N VAL A 83 21.14 -7.46 9.32
CA VAL A 83 21.25 -6.04 8.99
C VAL A 83 19.85 -5.50 8.80
N THR A 84 19.43 -4.57 9.65
CA THR A 84 18.15 -3.86 9.50
C THR A 84 18.33 -2.72 8.50
N VAL A 85 17.56 -2.75 7.41
CA VAL A 85 17.54 -1.66 6.43
C VAL A 85 16.48 -0.65 6.87
N GLY A 86 16.92 0.50 7.36
CA GLY A 86 16.05 1.59 7.78
C GLY A 86 15.51 2.42 6.61
N THR A 87 14.51 3.25 6.89
CA THR A 87 13.85 4.15 5.93
C THR A 87 14.74 5.29 5.42
N ASP A 88 15.87 5.54 6.08
CA ASP A 88 16.87 6.55 5.68
C ASP A 88 17.47 6.24 4.29
N ASN A 89 17.49 4.96 3.91
CA ASN A 89 17.97 4.50 2.62
C ASN A 89 16.81 4.14 1.69
N ARG A 90 16.17 5.15 1.07
CA ARG A 90 15.06 4.97 0.09
C ARG A 90 15.41 4.14 -1.15
N LEU A 91 16.66 3.69 -1.29
CA LEU A 91 17.06 2.70 -2.31
C LEU A 91 16.31 1.37 -2.14
N ASP A 92 15.71 1.11 -0.97
CA ASP A 92 14.88 -0.07 -0.69
C ASP A 92 13.66 -0.18 -1.63
N ASN A 93 13.25 0.92 -2.27
CA ASN A 93 12.19 0.90 -3.27
C ASN A 93 12.49 0.00 -4.49
N ARG A 94 13.72 -0.51 -4.65
CA ARG A 94 14.09 -1.48 -5.70
C ARG A 94 13.72 -2.92 -5.34
N THR A 95 13.42 -3.23 -4.08
CA THR A 95 13.01 -4.60 -3.71
C THR A 95 11.72 -4.97 -4.43
N PRO A 96 11.55 -6.25 -4.83
CA PRO A 96 10.33 -6.70 -5.51
C PRO A 96 9.07 -6.41 -4.71
N VAL A 97 9.14 -6.50 -3.38
CA VAL A 97 8.03 -6.26 -2.46
C VAL A 97 7.65 -4.79 -2.43
N ASN A 98 8.61 -3.85 -2.26
CA ASN A 98 8.28 -2.43 -2.30
C ASN A 98 7.74 -2.00 -3.67
N GLN A 99 8.32 -2.51 -4.77
CA GLN A 99 7.78 -2.31 -6.11
C GLN A 99 6.33 -2.81 -6.23
N ALA A 100 6.02 -3.98 -5.65
CA ALA A 100 4.67 -4.52 -5.61
C ALA A 100 3.71 -3.66 -4.78
N ILE A 101 4.13 -3.20 -3.59
CA ILE A 101 3.33 -2.31 -2.71
C ILE A 101 2.95 -1.03 -3.46
N PHE A 102 3.90 -0.34 -4.08
CA PHE A 102 3.63 0.90 -4.81
C PHE A 102 2.76 0.69 -6.05
N ARG A 103 2.86 -0.47 -6.73
CA ARG A 103 1.96 -0.82 -7.84
C ARG A 103 0.53 -1.06 -7.35
N VAL A 104 0.36 -1.76 -6.23
CA VAL A 104 -0.95 -1.97 -5.60
C VAL A 104 -1.56 -0.63 -5.18
N GLN A 105 -0.80 0.23 -4.51
CA GLN A 105 -1.23 1.58 -4.11
C GLN A 105 -1.66 2.43 -5.32
N SER A 106 -0.90 2.38 -6.42
CA SER A 106 -1.26 3.08 -7.66
C SER A 106 -2.58 2.55 -8.24
N ARG A 107 -2.78 1.22 -8.25
CA ARG A 107 -4.02 0.60 -8.72
C ARG A 107 -5.22 0.96 -7.85
N GLU A 108 -5.06 1.00 -6.53
CA GLU A 108 -6.10 1.44 -5.60
C GLU A 108 -6.59 2.86 -5.96
N CYS A 109 -5.66 3.81 -6.13
CA CYS A 109 -6.01 5.17 -6.54
C CYS A 109 -6.74 5.20 -7.90
N ASN A 110 -6.31 4.38 -8.87
CA ASN A 110 -6.95 4.30 -10.17
C ASN A 110 -8.36 3.69 -10.09
N LEU A 111 -8.57 2.68 -9.26
CA LEU A 111 -9.89 2.08 -9.02
C LEU A 111 -10.84 3.05 -8.33
N PHE A 112 -10.34 3.81 -7.35
CA PHE A 112 -11.08 4.89 -6.71
C PHE A 112 -11.55 5.94 -7.72
N ARG A 113 -10.64 6.48 -8.55
CA ARG A 113 -11.00 7.46 -9.60
C ARG A 113 -12.03 6.88 -10.57
N ARG A 114 -11.75 5.71 -11.16
CA ARG A 114 -12.63 5.08 -12.15
C ARG A 114 -14.04 4.84 -11.61
N PHE A 115 -14.16 4.39 -10.36
CA PHE A 115 -15.47 4.18 -9.75
C PHE A 115 -16.23 5.51 -9.63
N LEU A 116 -15.59 6.56 -9.11
CA LEU A 116 -16.24 7.85 -8.89
C LEU A 116 -16.54 8.60 -10.19
N ASP A 117 -15.68 8.49 -11.19
CA ASP A 117 -15.92 9.02 -12.54
C ASP A 117 -17.18 8.39 -13.14
N ASN A 118 -17.38 7.08 -12.96
CA ASN A 118 -18.60 6.38 -13.41
C ASN A 118 -19.85 6.78 -12.61
N GLU A 119 -19.70 7.24 -11.37
CA GLU A 119 -20.77 7.77 -10.52
C GLU A 119 -21.03 9.27 -10.73
N GLY A 120 -20.39 9.87 -11.74
CA GLY A 120 -20.58 11.28 -12.12
C GLY A 120 -19.89 12.28 -11.20
N PHE A 121 -18.88 11.86 -10.44
CA PHE A 121 -18.07 12.79 -9.65
C PHE A 121 -17.04 13.51 -10.52
N ILE A 122 -16.62 14.68 -10.06
CA ILE A 122 -15.50 15.43 -10.66
C ILE A 122 -14.30 15.45 -9.70
N GLU A 123 -13.10 15.27 -10.26
CA GLU A 123 -11.85 15.45 -9.50
C GLU A 123 -11.59 16.96 -9.30
N ILE A 124 -11.31 17.36 -8.05
CA ILE A 124 -11.00 18.75 -7.70
C ILE A 124 -9.63 18.89 -7.03
N HIS A 125 -8.98 20.04 -7.28
CA HIS A 125 -7.70 20.38 -6.67
C HIS A 125 -7.84 21.62 -5.78
N THR A 126 -8.06 21.40 -4.48
CA THR A 126 -8.17 22.49 -3.50
C THR A 126 -6.81 22.89 -2.90
N PRO A 127 -6.60 24.17 -2.53
CA PRO A 127 -5.37 24.64 -1.91
C PRO A 127 -5.07 23.93 -0.58
N LYS A 128 -3.79 23.82 -0.24
CA LYS A 128 -3.32 23.21 1.02
C LYS A 128 -2.81 24.21 2.04
N ILE A 129 -2.63 25.46 1.63
CA ILE A 129 -2.25 26.57 2.50
C ILE A 129 -3.53 27.39 2.74
N GLN A 130 -3.86 27.62 4.00
CA GLN A 130 -5.04 28.36 4.42
C GLN A 130 -4.64 29.50 5.36
N GLY A 131 -5.38 30.61 5.30
CA GLY A 131 -5.14 31.78 6.16
C GLY A 131 -5.59 31.60 7.61
N ALA A 132 -6.40 30.57 7.89
CA ALA A 132 -6.89 30.26 9.22
C ALA A 132 -6.90 28.73 9.43
N ALA A 133 -6.83 28.31 10.70
CA ALA A 133 -7.08 26.92 11.07
C ALA A 133 -8.57 26.60 10.90
N THR A 134 -8.88 25.59 10.08
CA THR A 134 -10.27 25.22 9.76
C THR A 134 -10.97 24.38 10.82
N GLU A 135 -10.23 23.69 11.69
CA GLU A 135 -10.80 22.77 12.67
C GLU A 135 -10.43 23.22 14.10
N SER A 136 -11.45 23.57 14.90
CA SER A 136 -11.23 23.94 16.30
C SER A 136 -10.88 22.71 17.13
N GLY A 137 -9.69 22.69 17.73
CA GLY A 137 -9.27 21.64 18.68
C GLY A 137 -8.25 20.64 18.15
N ALA A 138 -8.00 20.58 16.84
CA ALA A 138 -6.94 19.78 16.26
C ALA A 138 -5.60 20.56 16.24
N SER A 139 -4.50 19.87 16.49
CA SER A 139 -3.17 20.41 16.24
C SER A 139 -3.00 20.63 14.74
N VAL A 140 -2.70 21.88 14.33
CA VAL A 140 -2.45 22.27 12.95
C VAL A 140 -1.00 22.71 12.75
N PHE A 141 -0.42 22.37 11.59
CA PHE A 141 0.90 22.88 11.22
C PHE A 141 0.83 24.36 10.84
N LYS A 142 1.61 25.18 11.53
CA LYS A 142 1.79 26.60 11.24
C LYS A 142 3.03 26.79 10.37
N LEU A 143 2.92 27.63 9.35
CA LEU A 143 4.05 28.04 8.51
C LEU A 143 4.10 29.57 8.39
N GLY A 144 5.33 30.10 8.28
CA GLY A 144 5.53 31.49 7.86
C GLY A 144 5.19 31.62 6.37
N TYR A 145 4.30 32.55 6.04
CA TYR A 145 3.89 32.84 4.67
C TYR A 145 4.08 34.34 4.41
N PHE A 146 5.29 34.69 3.99
CA PHE A 146 5.76 36.08 3.93
C PHE A 146 5.66 36.77 5.29
N GLU A 147 4.98 37.91 5.37
CA GLU A 147 4.74 38.67 6.61
C GLU A 147 3.54 38.13 7.41
N GLN A 148 2.91 37.04 6.96
CA GLN A 148 1.73 36.46 7.59
C GLN A 148 1.98 35.01 8.04
N THR A 149 1.08 34.52 8.89
CA THR A 149 1.06 33.10 9.26
C THR A 149 0.02 32.39 8.41
N ALA A 150 0.35 31.20 7.92
CA ALA A 150 -0.59 30.32 7.25
C ALA A 150 -0.58 28.93 7.90
N PHE A 151 -1.57 28.13 7.52
CA PHE A 151 -1.83 26.82 8.10
C PHE A 151 -1.95 25.77 7.00
N LEU A 152 -1.54 24.53 7.28
CA LEU A 152 -1.78 23.42 6.38
C LEU A 152 -3.19 22.84 6.57
N ALA A 153 -3.93 22.73 5.48
CA ALA A 153 -5.30 22.22 5.46
C ALA A 153 -5.36 20.72 5.80
N GLN A 154 -6.28 20.35 6.70
CA GLN A 154 -6.48 18.96 7.12
C GLN A 154 -7.56 18.26 6.29
N SER A 155 -8.63 18.96 5.90
CA SER A 155 -9.76 18.38 5.16
C SER A 155 -10.27 19.30 4.04
N PRO A 156 -10.87 18.76 2.95
CA PRO A 156 -11.31 19.54 1.79
C PRO A 156 -12.77 20.05 1.83
N GLN A 157 -13.34 20.34 3.01
CA GLN A 157 -14.78 20.53 3.29
C GLN A 157 -15.60 21.59 2.50
N MET A 158 -15.00 22.37 1.61
CA MET A 158 -15.62 23.61 1.10
C MET A 158 -16.21 23.54 -0.32
N ALA A 159 -16.10 22.42 -1.04
CA ALA A 159 -16.48 22.39 -2.46
C ALA A 159 -17.99 22.23 -2.70
N ILE A 160 -18.72 21.53 -1.82
CA ILE A 160 -20.17 21.32 -1.96
C ILE A 160 -20.95 22.65 -1.92
N ALA A 161 -20.48 23.63 -1.13
CA ALA A 161 -21.12 24.94 -1.01
C ALA A 161 -21.02 25.80 -2.29
N ALA A 162 -20.21 25.39 -3.27
CA ALA A 162 -20.05 26.05 -4.55
C ALA A 162 -20.83 25.34 -5.69
N ASP A 163 -21.95 24.69 -5.34
CA ASP A 163 -22.85 23.95 -6.23
C ASP A 163 -22.20 22.76 -6.98
N PHE A 164 -21.04 22.30 -6.53
CA PHE A 164 -20.48 21.04 -7.00
C PHE A 164 -21.13 19.87 -6.25
N GLU A 165 -22.13 19.24 -6.86
CA GLU A 165 -22.92 18.19 -6.22
C GLU A 165 -22.12 16.93 -5.84
N ARG A 166 -21.07 16.57 -6.61
CA ARG A 166 -20.28 15.34 -6.42
C ARG A 166 -18.82 15.58 -6.75
N VAL A 167 -17.97 15.55 -5.75
CA VAL A 167 -16.53 15.85 -5.91
C VAL A 167 -15.66 14.84 -5.21
N TYR A 168 -14.47 14.60 -5.76
CA TYR A 168 -13.44 13.85 -5.07
C TYR A 168 -12.07 14.49 -5.21
N LYS A 169 -11.15 14.09 -4.33
CA LYS A 169 -9.77 14.54 -4.34
C LYS A 169 -8.84 13.45 -3.84
N ILE A 170 -7.77 13.23 -4.58
CA ILE A 170 -6.60 12.48 -4.13
C ILE A 170 -5.49 13.48 -3.83
N GLY A 171 -5.04 13.57 -2.59
CA GLY A 171 -3.97 14.51 -2.25
C GLY A 171 -3.46 14.45 -0.82
N ARG A 172 -2.41 15.23 -0.55
CA ARG A 172 -1.74 15.26 0.74
C ARG A 172 -2.67 15.74 1.87
N VAL A 173 -2.67 15.05 2.99
CA VAL A 173 -3.36 15.41 4.23
C VAL A 173 -2.30 15.52 5.32
N PHE A 174 -2.48 16.49 6.21
CA PHE A 174 -1.54 16.79 7.28
C PHE A 174 -2.20 16.65 8.64
N GLN A 175 -1.60 15.85 9.52
CA GLN A 175 -2.04 15.65 10.90
C GLN A 175 -0.91 16.07 11.82
N ALA A 176 -1.11 17.15 12.61
CA ALA A 176 -0.05 17.69 13.47
C ALA A 176 -0.09 17.14 14.90
N GLU A 177 -0.89 16.11 15.15
CA GLU A 177 -0.90 15.41 16.42
C GLU A 177 0.45 14.73 16.67
N ASN A 178 0.97 14.86 17.90
CA ASN A 178 2.21 14.22 18.29
C ASN A 178 1.95 12.74 18.65
N SER A 179 1.63 11.94 17.64
CA SER A 179 1.35 10.51 17.75
C SER A 179 2.41 9.72 17.00
N ASN A 180 3.38 9.16 17.73
CA ASN A 180 4.43 8.33 17.15
C ASN A 180 4.08 6.84 17.32
N THR A 181 3.28 6.32 16.39
CA THR A 181 2.89 4.91 16.38
C THR A 181 3.05 4.35 14.97
N TYR A 182 3.03 3.02 14.85
CA TYR A 182 3.10 2.33 13.55
C TYR A 182 1.91 2.59 12.60
N ARG A 183 0.85 3.27 13.04
CA ARG A 183 -0.35 3.58 12.24
C ARG A 183 -0.48 5.06 11.85
N HIS A 184 0.30 5.94 12.47
CA HIS A 184 0.13 7.38 12.32
C HIS A 184 1.28 7.97 11.52
N MET A 185 0.95 8.81 10.54
CA MET A 185 1.91 9.62 9.79
C MET A 185 1.44 11.09 9.85
N THR A 186 2.39 12.01 9.94
CA THR A 186 2.08 13.45 9.94
C THR A 186 1.70 13.96 8.56
N GLU A 187 2.06 13.22 7.52
CA GLU A 187 1.69 13.47 6.13
C GLU A 187 1.34 12.15 5.43
N PHE A 188 0.18 12.12 4.77
CA PHE A 188 -0.27 10.96 4.00
C PHE A 188 -1.12 11.38 2.79
N ILE A 189 -1.43 10.43 1.90
CA ILE A 189 -2.35 10.66 0.78
C ILE A 189 -3.76 10.30 1.22
N GLY A 190 -4.65 11.29 1.28
CA GLY A 190 -6.07 11.09 1.53
C GLY A 190 -6.85 10.92 0.24
N LEU A 191 -7.74 9.93 0.22
CA LEU A 191 -8.78 9.76 -0.79
C LEU A 191 -10.07 10.33 -0.20
N ASN A 192 -10.47 11.51 -0.64
CA ASN A 192 -11.62 12.23 -0.11
C ASN A 192 -12.70 12.30 -1.18
N LEU A 193 -13.95 12.19 -0.76
CA LEU A 193 -15.11 12.49 -1.60
C LEU A 193 -16.16 13.23 -0.77
N GLU A 194 -16.91 14.09 -1.43
CA GLU A 194 -18.09 14.73 -0.88
C GLU A 194 -19.20 14.66 -1.92
N MET A 195 -20.44 14.47 -1.44
CA MET A 195 -21.60 14.47 -2.32
C MET A 195 -22.80 15.11 -1.62
N ALA A 196 -23.59 15.85 -2.39
CA ALA A 196 -24.92 16.28 -2.01
C ALA A 196 -25.83 15.05 -1.87
N ILE A 197 -26.62 15.04 -0.80
CA ILE A 197 -27.62 14.00 -0.52
C ILE A 197 -29.01 14.58 -0.71
N ASN A 198 -29.96 13.75 -1.17
CA ASN A 198 -31.30 14.23 -1.45
C ASN A 198 -32.23 14.08 -0.23
N LYS A 199 -32.27 12.87 0.34
CA LYS A 199 -33.25 12.50 1.37
C LYS A 199 -32.60 11.92 2.61
N HIS A 200 -31.56 11.10 2.45
CA HIS A 200 -30.97 10.40 3.58
C HIS A 200 -29.48 10.15 3.37
N TYR A 201 -28.68 10.27 4.45
CA TYR A 201 -27.23 10.04 4.38
C TYR A 201 -26.84 8.61 4.00
N HIS A 202 -27.80 7.68 4.00
CA HIS A 202 -27.59 6.32 3.49
C HIS A 202 -27.23 6.32 2.01
N GLU A 203 -27.64 7.32 1.23
CA GLU A 203 -27.19 7.50 -0.15
C GLU A 203 -25.65 7.55 -0.25
N ALA A 204 -25.00 8.25 0.68
CA ALA A 204 -23.54 8.31 0.75
C ALA A 204 -22.94 7.01 1.30
N VAL A 205 -23.56 6.39 2.29
CA VAL A 205 -23.09 5.11 2.86
C VAL A 205 -23.13 3.99 1.82
N ASP A 206 -24.21 3.90 1.04
CA ASP A 206 -24.39 2.88 0.00
C ASP A 206 -23.44 3.14 -1.19
N LEU A 207 -23.09 4.41 -1.45
CA LEU A 207 -22.03 4.75 -2.41
C LEU A 207 -20.65 4.30 -1.90
N LEU A 208 -20.32 4.56 -0.63
CA LEU A 208 -19.07 4.11 -0.02
C LEU A 208 -18.97 2.59 -0.01
N ASP A 209 -20.07 1.89 0.25
CA ASP A 209 -20.13 0.43 0.20
C ASP A 209 -19.74 -0.09 -1.20
N ARG A 210 -20.44 0.38 -2.24
CA ARG A 210 -20.14 0.01 -3.63
C ARG A 210 -18.72 0.39 -4.05
N LEU A 211 -18.19 1.52 -3.56
CA LEU A 211 -16.81 1.95 -3.79
C LEU A 211 -15.81 0.93 -3.24
N PHE A 212 -15.95 0.53 -1.98
CA PHE A 212 -15.05 -0.44 -1.36
C PHE A 212 -15.14 -1.80 -2.04
N LEU A 213 -16.33 -2.31 -2.34
CA LEU A 213 -16.51 -3.57 -3.07
C LEU A 213 -15.85 -3.53 -4.46
N SER A 214 -15.99 -2.40 -5.17
CA SER A 214 -15.33 -2.17 -6.46
C SER A 214 -13.79 -2.19 -6.34
N ILE A 215 -13.23 -1.51 -5.34
CA ILE A 215 -11.78 -1.49 -5.09
C ILE A 215 -11.29 -2.90 -4.73
N PHE A 216 -11.94 -3.58 -3.79
CA PHE A 216 -11.51 -4.91 -3.35
C PHE A 216 -11.60 -5.94 -4.48
N GLY A 217 -12.70 -5.94 -5.24
CA GLY A 217 -12.86 -6.79 -6.42
C GLY A 217 -11.83 -6.48 -7.50
N GLY A 218 -11.58 -5.19 -7.78
CA GLY A 218 -10.60 -4.73 -8.75
C GLY A 218 -9.17 -5.12 -8.37
N LEU A 219 -8.79 -4.99 -7.09
CA LEU A 219 -7.47 -5.39 -6.60
C LEU A 219 -7.29 -6.91 -6.66
N ARG A 220 -8.32 -7.69 -6.27
CA ARG A 220 -8.29 -9.16 -6.39
C ARG A 220 -8.09 -9.61 -7.84
N ALA A 221 -8.74 -8.95 -8.80
CA ALA A 221 -8.63 -9.28 -10.21
C ALA A 221 -7.30 -8.84 -10.87
N SER A 222 -6.76 -7.69 -10.46
CA SER A 222 -5.65 -7.05 -11.18
C SER A 222 -4.28 -7.10 -10.47
N SER A 223 -4.23 -7.53 -9.20
CA SER A 223 -3.00 -7.46 -8.39
C SER A 223 -2.52 -8.78 -7.82
N ALA A 224 -2.96 -9.92 -8.35
CA ALA A 224 -2.53 -11.22 -7.87
C ALA A 224 -0.98 -11.41 -7.86
N PRO A 225 -0.21 -11.02 -8.91
CA PRO A 225 1.25 -11.18 -8.89
C PRO A 225 1.94 -10.31 -7.82
N GLU A 226 1.49 -9.07 -7.66
CA GLU A 226 2.01 -8.16 -6.65
C GLU A 226 1.68 -8.62 -5.24
N ILE A 227 0.44 -9.06 -5.00
CA ILE A 227 0.01 -9.59 -3.70
C ILE A 227 0.83 -10.83 -3.33
N GLN A 228 1.05 -11.75 -4.28
CA GLN A 228 1.92 -12.91 -4.04
C GLN A 228 3.36 -12.50 -3.72
N THR A 229 3.89 -11.49 -4.41
CA THR A 229 5.22 -10.94 -4.14
C THR A 229 5.30 -10.38 -2.72
N ILE A 230 4.29 -9.60 -2.29
CA ILE A 230 4.22 -9.06 -0.93
C ILE A 230 4.17 -10.20 0.09
N LYS A 231 3.34 -11.22 -0.16
CA LYS A 231 3.21 -12.39 0.71
C LYS A 231 4.49 -13.20 0.91
N SER A 232 5.41 -13.15 -0.06
CA SER A 232 6.71 -13.83 0.05
C SER A 232 7.59 -13.26 1.16
N GLN A 233 7.44 -11.97 1.47
CA GLN A 233 8.18 -11.28 2.53
C GLN A 233 7.33 -11.10 3.80
N HIS A 234 6.04 -10.85 3.63
CA HIS A 234 5.06 -10.64 4.71
C HIS A 234 3.96 -11.71 4.63
N PRO A 235 4.06 -12.81 5.39
CA PRO A 235 3.05 -13.86 5.35
C PRO A 235 1.72 -13.34 5.91
N LEU A 236 0.76 -13.13 5.00
CA LEU A 236 -0.53 -12.51 5.27
C LEU A 236 -1.66 -13.42 4.76
N ASP A 237 -2.73 -13.51 5.55
CA ASP A 237 -3.98 -14.14 5.12
C ASP A 237 -4.58 -13.39 3.92
N ASP A 238 -5.33 -14.11 3.09
CA ASP A 238 -6.13 -13.46 2.04
C ASP A 238 -7.22 -12.56 2.63
N PHE A 239 -7.39 -11.40 2.02
CA PHE A 239 -8.47 -10.48 2.38
C PHE A 239 -9.82 -11.00 1.87
N THR A 240 -10.74 -11.19 2.81
CA THR A 240 -12.09 -11.67 2.57
C THR A 240 -13.10 -10.56 2.81
N PHE A 241 -14.09 -10.46 1.93
CA PHE A 241 -15.22 -9.54 2.06
C PHE A 241 -16.48 -10.25 1.55
N LEU A 242 -17.63 -9.85 2.06
CA LEU A 242 -18.94 -10.36 1.65
C LEU A 242 -19.38 -9.66 0.36
N GLU A 243 -20.17 -10.33 -0.47
CA GLU A 243 -20.80 -9.69 -1.63
C GLU A 243 -21.77 -8.58 -1.22
N GLN A 244 -22.44 -8.77 -0.08
CA GLN A 244 -23.23 -7.75 0.59
C GLN A 244 -22.53 -7.35 1.89
N THR A 245 -22.11 -6.10 2.00
CA THR A 245 -21.37 -5.62 3.17
C THR A 245 -22.21 -5.69 4.43
N LEU A 246 -21.62 -6.24 5.49
CA LEU A 246 -22.22 -6.27 6.81
C LEU A 246 -22.32 -4.85 7.35
N ARG A 247 -23.54 -4.41 7.63
CA ARG A 247 -23.83 -3.11 8.22
C ARG A 247 -24.43 -3.29 9.61
N LEU A 248 -23.72 -2.80 10.62
CA LEU A 248 -24.17 -2.79 12.00
C LEU A 248 -24.29 -1.35 12.47
N SER A 249 -25.37 -1.02 13.16
CA SER A 249 -25.43 0.19 13.95
C SER A 249 -24.43 0.11 15.10
N HIS A 250 -23.97 1.28 15.58
CA HIS A 250 -23.07 1.35 16.73
C HIS A 250 -23.66 0.60 17.95
N LYS A 251 -24.98 0.72 18.17
CA LYS A 251 -25.68 0.02 19.26
C LYS A 251 -25.58 -1.51 19.13
N GLU A 252 -25.78 -2.04 17.93
CA GLU A 252 -25.65 -3.49 17.66
C GLU A 252 -24.21 -3.98 17.83
N ALA A 253 -23.23 -3.19 17.38
CA ALA A 253 -21.81 -3.52 17.54
C ALA A 253 -21.38 -3.56 19.01
N VAL A 254 -21.78 -2.57 19.81
CA VAL A 254 -21.49 -2.54 21.25
C VAL A 254 -22.23 -3.66 21.99
N GLN A 255 -23.51 -3.90 21.66
CA GLN A 255 -24.25 -5.02 22.26
C GLN A 255 -23.57 -6.36 21.95
N PHE A 256 -23.10 -6.55 20.72
CA PHE A 256 -22.38 -7.76 20.33
C PHE A 256 -21.07 -7.94 21.11
N LEU A 257 -20.36 -6.86 21.43
CA LEU A 257 -19.18 -6.91 22.31
C LEU A 257 -19.55 -7.29 23.75
N ILE A 258 -20.61 -6.71 24.30
CA ILE A 258 -21.12 -7.03 25.65
C ILE A 258 -21.51 -8.51 25.73
N ASP A 259 -22.23 -9.02 24.73
CA ASP A 259 -22.68 -10.41 24.66
C ASP A 259 -21.51 -11.40 24.59
N ASN A 260 -20.34 -10.95 24.09
CA ASN A 260 -19.10 -11.73 24.05
C ASN A 260 -18.16 -11.43 25.24
N GLY A 261 -18.67 -10.81 26.31
CA GLY A 261 -17.95 -10.61 27.58
C GLY A 261 -16.91 -9.48 27.56
N ILE A 262 -17.00 -8.55 26.61
CA ILE A 262 -16.13 -7.37 26.56
C ILE A 262 -16.74 -6.23 27.37
N ASP A 263 -15.95 -5.65 28.26
CA ASP A 263 -16.36 -4.51 29.09
C ASP A 263 -16.41 -3.22 28.24
N ILE A 264 -17.63 -2.81 27.90
CA ILE A 264 -17.97 -1.55 27.21
C ILE A 264 -19.42 -1.21 27.51
N GLN A 265 -19.75 0.09 27.59
CA GLN A 265 -21.12 0.54 27.82
C GLN A 265 -21.76 1.06 26.53
N LEU A 266 -23.08 0.90 26.40
CA LEU A 266 -23.84 1.48 25.29
C LEU A 266 -23.65 3.00 25.24
N GLY A 267 -23.20 3.49 24.09
CA GLY A 267 -22.95 4.92 23.85
C GLY A 267 -21.53 5.39 24.20
N GLN A 268 -20.65 4.51 24.70
CA GLN A 268 -19.22 4.79 24.79
C GLN A 268 -18.55 4.59 23.43
N ASP A 269 -17.52 5.40 23.16
CA ASP A 269 -16.66 5.24 21.99
C ASP A 269 -15.81 3.96 22.11
N MET A 270 -15.53 3.33 20.98
CA MET A 270 -14.72 2.10 20.93
C MET A 270 -13.24 2.45 20.83
N GLY A 271 -12.44 1.99 21.79
CA GLY A 271 -10.99 2.03 21.69
C GLY A 271 -10.45 0.97 20.72
N THR A 272 -9.20 1.16 20.29
CA THR A 272 -8.54 0.28 19.29
C THR A 272 -8.58 -1.21 19.62
N LYS A 273 -8.52 -1.58 20.91
CA LYS A 273 -8.61 -2.98 21.34
C LYS A 273 -10.01 -3.56 21.07
N GLN A 274 -11.06 -2.81 21.38
CA GLN A 274 -12.44 -3.23 21.18
C GLN A 274 -12.79 -3.35 19.70
N GLU A 275 -12.34 -2.40 18.87
CA GLU A 275 -12.50 -2.47 17.40
C GLU A 275 -11.85 -3.73 16.81
N HIS A 276 -10.64 -4.06 17.26
CA HIS A 276 -9.92 -5.24 16.78
C HIS A 276 -10.59 -6.55 17.23
N ILE A 277 -11.12 -6.60 18.45
CA ILE A 277 -11.89 -7.75 18.95
C ILE A 277 -13.19 -7.90 18.15
N LEU A 278 -13.92 -6.80 17.93
CA LEU A 278 -15.14 -6.80 17.14
C LEU A 278 -14.89 -7.36 15.73
N GLY A 279 -13.83 -6.89 15.05
CA GLY A 279 -13.46 -7.38 13.72
C GLY A 279 -13.14 -8.88 13.69
N LYS A 280 -12.47 -9.41 14.73
CA LYS A 280 -12.21 -10.85 14.87
C LYS A 280 -13.49 -11.65 15.03
N LEU A 281 -14.37 -11.24 15.95
CA LEU A 281 -15.63 -11.92 16.23
C LEU A 281 -16.55 -11.91 14.98
N ILE A 282 -16.60 -10.78 14.25
CA ILE A 282 -17.33 -10.69 12.99
C ILE A 282 -16.75 -11.66 11.95
N LYS A 283 -15.41 -11.70 11.80
CA LYS A 283 -14.75 -12.62 10.86
C LYS A 283 -15.05 -14.08 11.19
N GLU A 284 -15.04 -14.46 12.47
CA GLU A 284 -15.36 -15.81 12.91
C GLU A 284 -16.82 -16.18 12.64
N LYS A 285 -17.76 -15.27 12.91
CA LYS A 285 -19.20 -15.49 12.66
C LYS A 285 -19.53 -15.51 11.16
N ALA A 286 -18.85 -14.73 10.35
CA ALA A 286 -19.07 -14.61 8.91
C ALA A 286 -18.36 -15.69 8.09
N ARG A 287 -17.50 -16.52 8.69
CA ARG A 287 -16.95 -17.70 8.00
C ARG A 287 -18.10 -18.65 7.67
N PRO A 288 -18.28 -19.07 6.40
CA PRO A 288 -19.23 -20.12 6.09
C PRO A 288 -18.86 -21.37 6.90
N CYS A 289 -19.84 -21.95 7.57
CA CYS A 289 -19.69 -23.16 8.37
C CYS A 289 -19.09 -24.25 7.45
N SER A 290 -17.83 -24.63 7.64
CA SER A 290 -17.14 -25.67 6.86
C SER A 290 -17.58 -27.09 7.26
N SER A 291 -18.83 -27.24 7.69
CA SER A 291 -19.46 -28.49 8.08
C SER A 291 -20.93 -28.47 7.63
N CYS A 292 -21.14 -28.76 6.35
CA CYS A 292 -22.34 -29.38 5.77
C CYS A 292 -21.85 -30.22 4.58
#